data_AF-A0A2H0D7E3-F1
#
_entry.id   AF-A0A2H0D7E3-F1
#
_cell.length_a   1.000
_cell.length_b   1.000
_cell.length_c   1.000
_cell.angle_alpha   90.00
_cell.angle_beta   90.00
_cell.angle_gamma   90.00
#
_symmetry.space_group_name_H-M   'P 1'
#
loop_
_entity.id
_entity.type
_entity.pdbx_description
1 polymer ?
#
loop_
_entity_poly.entity_id
_entity_poly.type
_entity_poly.pdbx_seq_one_letter_code
_entity_poly.pdbx_strand_id
1 'polypeptide(L)' 'MINIKDSITTICAWITVTGGSILTALLSGQITLPKYAVIILVSSLFASVVITQFLTGRNSDGSKKTDSQIIDQMNSK' A
#
# COMPACT_ATOMS: atom_id res chain seq x y z
N MET A 1 -20.22 -15.01 -2.21
CA MET A 1 -20.27 -13.68 -1.55
C MET A 1 -18.85 -13.13 -1.58
N ILE A 2 -18.56 -12.17 -2.46
CA ILE A 2 -17.22 -11.61 -2.57
C ILE A 2 -16.94 -10.82 -1.29
N ASN A 3 -15.90 -11.21 -0.56
CA ASN A 3 -15.51 -10.53 0.66
C ASN A 3 -14.88 -9.19 0.26
N ILE A 4 -15.53 -8.08 0.60
CA ILE A 4 -15.15 -6.75 0.11
C ILE A 4 -13.70 -6.39 0.47
N LYS A 5 -13.20 -6.96 1.58
CA LYS A 5 -11.79 -6.86 2.01
C LYS A 5 -10.83 -7.53 1.03
N ASP A 6 -11.18 -8.69 0.48
CA ASP A 6 -10.35 -9.41 -0.48
C ASP A 6 -10.28 -8.66 -1.81
N SER A 7 -11.39 -8.05 -2.24
CA SER A 7 -11.41 -7.18 -3.42
C SER A 7 -10.54 -5.94 -3.24
N ILE A 8 -10.63 -5.25 -2.11
CA ILE A 8 -9.81 -4.06 -1.83
C ILE A 8 -8.32 -4.43 -1.77
N THR A 9 -8.00 -5.53 -1.08
CA THR A 9 -6.61 -6.03 -0.97
C THR A 9 -6.05 -6.39 -2.34
N THR A 10 -6.86 -7.03 -3.19
CA THR A 10 -6.47 -7.38 -4.57
C THR A 10 -6.21 -6.13 -5.41
N ILE A 11 -7.08 -5.12 -5.35
CA ILE A 11 -6.88 -3.84 -6.07
C ILE A 11 -5.62 -3.14 -5.58
N CYS A 12 -5.40 -3.07 -4.26
CA CYS A 12 -4.20 -2.47 -3.70
C CYS A 12 -2.94 -3.22 -4.14
N ALA A 13 -2.97 -4.55 -4.18
CA ALA A 13 -1.85 -5.36 -4.67
C ALA A 13 -1.51 -5.04 -6.13
N TRP A 14 -2.52 -4.91 -7.01
CA TRP A 14 -2.31 -4.51 -8.40
C TRP A 14 -1.69 -3.12 -8.53
N ILE A 15 -2.14 -2.15 -7.72
CA ILE A 15 -1.56 -0.80 -7.70
C ILE A 15 -0.10 -0.87 -7.24
N THR A 16 0.20 -1.63 -6.19
CA THR A 16 1.55 -1.79 -5.66
C THR A 16 2.49 -2.44 -6.68
N VAL A 17 2.07 -3.52 -7.35
CA VAL A 17 2.87 -4.21 -8.37
C VAL A 17 3.12 -3.33 -9.59
N THR A 18 2.06 -2.72 -10.13
CA THR A 18 2.15 -1.93 -11.36
C THR A 18 2.90 -0.63 -11.11
N GLY A 19 2.54 0.10 -10.05
CA GLY A 19 3.21 1.34 -9.68
C GLY A 19 4.66 1.12 -9.23
N GLY A 20 4.96 0.01 -8.54
CA GLY A 20 6.33 -0.36 -8.17
C GLY A 20 7.21 -0.66 -9.39
N SER A 21 6.65 -1.29 -10.41
CA SER A 21 7.35 -1.55 -11.69
C SER A 21 7.66 -0.24 -12.42
N ILE A 22 6.69 0.68 -12.49
CA ILE A 22 6.87 2.01 -13.08
C ILE A 22 7.91 2.82 -12.30
N LEU A 23 7.87 2.78 -10.96
CA LEU A 23 8.85 3.46 -10.11
C LEU A 23 10.26 2.90 -10.34
N THR A 24 10.40 1.59 -10.49
CA THR A 24 11.68 0.93 -10.78
C THR A 24 12.21 1.33 -12.17
N ALA A 25 11.34 1.39 -13.19
CA ALA A 25 11.70 1.86 -14.53
C ALA A 25 12.12 3.35 -14.52
N LEU A 26 11.47 4.17 -13.69
CA LEU A 26 11.81 5.58 -13.50
C LEU A 26 13.18 5.75 -12.82
N LEU A 27 13.44 5.00 -11.74
CA LEU A 27 14.70 5.06 -10.98
C LEU A 27 15.88 4.48 -11.76
N SER A 28 15.65 3.52 -12.64
CA SER A 28 16.66 2.97 -13.56
C SER A 28 16.89 3.84 -14.81
N GLY A 29 16.16 4.96 -14.95
CA GLY A 29 16.30 5.88 -16.07
C GLY A 29 15.76 5.36 -17.41
N GLN A 30 15.02 4.25 -17.41
CA GLN A 30 14.40 3.71 -18.62
C GLN A 30 13.22 4.56 -19.10
N ILE A 31 12.54 5.24 -18.19
CA ILE A 31 11.43 6.15 -18.48
C ILE A 31 11.62 7.45 -17.72
N THR A 32 11.19 8.57 -18.29
CA THR A 32 11.20 9.89 -17.64
C THR A 32 9.77 10.41 -17.56
N LEU A 33 9.28 10.57 -16.33
CA LEU A 33 7.93 11.07 -16.08
C LEU A 33 7.95 12.54 -15.61
N PRO A 34 6.93 13.35 -15.93
CA PRO A 34 6.77 14.69 -15.37
C PRO A 34 6.70 14.63 -13.84
N LYS A 35 7.27 15.63 -13.15
CA LYS A 35 7.33 15.67 -11.67
C LYS A 35 5.95 15.44 -11.02
N TYR A 36 4.89 16.00 -11.57
CA TYR A 36 3.51 15.81 -11.07
C TYR A 36 3.05 14.35 -11.16
N ALA A 37 3.39 13.63 -12.22
CA ALA A 37 3.04 12.23 -12.39
C ALA A 37 3.79 11.34 -11.37
N VAL A 38 5.05 11.66 -11.08
CA VAL A 38 5.84 10.96 -10.05
C VAL A 38 5.22 11.14 -8.67
N ILE A 39 4.81 12.36 -8.31
CA ILE A 39 4.16 12.63 -7.02
C ILE A 39 2.86 11.83 -6.87
N ILE A 40 2.02 11.81 -7.90
CA ILE A 40 0.77 11.04 -7.90
C ILE A 40 1.05 9.53 -7.77
N LEU A 41 2.06 9.02 -8.49
CA LEU A 41 2.44 7.61 -8.46
C LEU A 41 2.92 7.19 -7.06
N VAL A 42 3.83 7.95 -6.45
CA VAL A 42 4.34 7.66 -5.10
C VAL A 42 3.23 7.77 -4.06
N SER A 43 2.34 8.76 -4.18
CA SER A 43 1.23 8.96 -3.24
C SER A 43 0.20 7.83 -3.30
N SER A 44 -0.13 7.36 -4.51
CA SER A 44 -1.07 6.24 -4.71
C SER A 44 -0.49 4.89 -4.26
N LEU A 45 0.82 4.69 -4.43
CA LEU A 45 1.54 3.54 -3.86
C LEU A 45 1.49 3.55 -2.33
N PHE A 46 1.80 4.69 -1.71
CA PHE A 46 1.77 4.82 -0.25
C PHE A 46 0.38 4.57 0.32
N ALA A 47 -0.66 5.17 -0.26
CA ALA A 47 -2.04 4.98 0.17
C ALA A 47 -2.46 3.49 0.09
N SER A 48 -2.09 2.80 -0.99
CA SER A 48 -2.41 1.37 -1.19
C SER A 48 -1.76 0.47 -0.13
N VAL A 49 -0.52 0.78 0.24
CA VAL A 49 0.20 0.06 1.30
C VAL A 49 -0.45 0.29 2.66
N VAL A 50 -0.78 1.54 2.99
CA VAL A 50 -1.46 1.89 4.26
C VAL A 50 -2.81 1.20 4.38
N ILE A 51 -3.63 1.23 3.33
CA ILE A 51 -4.95 0.56 3.31
C ILE A 51 -4.80 -0.94 3.47
N THR A 52 -3.86 -1.56 2.75
CA THR A 52 -3.62 -3.00 2.84
C THR A 52 -3.16 -3.41 4.23
N GLN A 53 -2.24 -2.66 4.84
CA GLN A 53 -1.76 -2.94 6.19
C GLN A 53 -2.83 -2.72 7.27
N PHE A 54 -3.65 -1.67 7.11
CA PHE A 54 -4.79 -1.43 7.99
C PHE A 54 -5.79 -2.60 7.92
N LEU A 55 -6.13 -3.07 6.72
CA LEU A 55 -7.08 -4.17 6.53
C LEU A 55 -6.52 -5.53 6.95
N THR A 56 -5.22 -5.75 6.79
CA THR A 56 -4.55 -7.03 7.13
C THR A 56 -4.02 -7.09 8.56
N GLY A 57 -4.13 -6.00 9.34
CA GLY A 57 -3.58 -5.94 10.69
C GLY A 57 -2.06 -6.05 10.71
N ARG A 58 -1.38 -5.51 9.70
CA ARG A 58 0.08 -5.49 9.61
C ARG A 58 0.64 -4.11 9.92
N ASN A 59 1.87 -4.07 10.40
CA ASN A 59 2.62 -2.84 10.66
C ASN A 59 3.13 -2.20 9.36
N SER A 60 3.60 -0.95 9.46
CA SER A 60 4.23 -0.16 8.38
C SER A 60 5.37 -0.86 7.66
N ASP A 61 6.06 -1.75 8.35
CA ASP A 61 7.15 -2.59 7.88
C ASP A 61 6.69 -3.94 7.29
N GLY A 62 5.38 -4.22 7.28
CA GLY A 62 4.81 -5.50 6.83
C GLY A 62 4.85 -6.62 7.86
N SER A 63 5.42 -6.39 9.05
CA SER A 63 5.39 -7.34 10.16
C SER A 63 3.95 -7.55 10.66
N LYS A 64 3.67 -8.73 11.23
CA LYS A 64 2.38 -8.95 11.90
C LYS A 64 2.32 -8.03 13.12
N LYS A 65 1.21 -7.33 13.32
CA LYS A 65 0.97 -6.60 14.57
C LYS A 65 1.04 -7.57 15.73
N THR A 66 1.75 -7.21 16.80
CA THR A 66 1.71 -7.97 18.05
C THR A 66 0.34 -7.78 18.70
N ASP A 67 -0.09 -8.74 19.53
CA ASP A 67 -1.39 -8.70 20.19
C ASP A 67 -1.60 -7.40 20.99
N SER A 68 -0.53 -6.85 21.57
CA SER A 68 -0.52 -5.54 22.23
C SER A 68 -0.91 -4.37 21.29
N GLN A 69 -0.40 -4.36 20.05
CA GLN A 69 -0.69 -3.31 19.07
C GLN A 69 -2.14 -3.39 18.55
N ILE A 70 -2.73 -4.59 18.55
CA ILE A 70 -4.13 -4.80 18.17
C ILE A 70 -5.07 -4.31 19.27
N ILE A 71 -4.74 -4.59 20.54
CA ILE A 71 -5.52 -4.17 21.71
C ILE A 71 -5.50 -2.63 21.86
N ASP A 72 -4.34 -2.00 21.68
CA ASP A 72 -4.25 -0.53 21.71
C ASP A 72 -5.07 0.13 20.57
N GLN A 73 -5.09 -0.47 19.38
CA GLN A 73 -5.96 -0.01 18.29
C GLN A 73 -7.46 -0.17 18.58
N MET A 74 -7.86 -1.22 19.31
CA MET A 74 -9.25 -1.41 19.72
C MET A 74 -9.68 -0.42 20.81
N ASN A 75 -8.76 0.00 21.69
CA ASN A 75 -9.03 0.88 22.82
C ASN A 75 -8.86 2.38 22.52
N SER A 76 -8.23 2.77 21.41
CA SER A 76 -8.04 4.17 21.00
C SER A 76 -9.33 4.87 20.46
N LYS A 77 -10.52 4.43 20.87
CA LYS A 77 -11.80 5.03 20.44
C LYS A 77 -12.17 6.27 21.23
#